data_AF-A0A8J2KA64-F1
#
_entry.id   AF-A0A8J2KA64-F1
#
_cell.length_a   1.000
_cell.length_b   1.000
_cell.length_c   1.000
_cell.angle_alpha   90.00
_cell.angle_beta   90.00
_cell.angle_gamma   90.00
#
_symmetry.space_group_name_H-M   'P 1'
#
loop_
_entity.id
_entity.type
_entity.pdbx_description
1 polymer ?
#
loop_
_entity_poly.entity_id
_entity_poly.type
_entity_poly.pdbx_seq_one_letter_code
_entity_poly.pdbx_strand_id
1 'polypeptide(L)'
;MSLLCLSKFIYQIVPGVVSRKPFWTLLLVSSLVYCILTFLKYDDEFWNPSHPNYFLDGEKISSAGFIVDTESCKIPNLNALDMSILPYLSSPSKPTNCRSNRRWTYVVGTNVVVNLTAIRSEGYSFNNIHCCYRAISRVEQTLEKYDDQADAVILVSKDCVPLDKEVNYVPSEFIRVNCISKLWPFYQDVVYRDHHALVQKHYRKSTAKKRTMPSTRKFLKHIGAVEMLGYTKVGENTFPNAVAFLSGLNESSLEKACYFTPLTAQDSCPYIWKDFNEAQYITAHLEDSPELNAFNRFKTGFVQQQVDFYMRPFMQNIFGPLHSKYCAGPDTIEQKIFSFINNIENLSETNGTPYFVFTWLTGLAHSDMYGTFRETFFGWFEDKLPNFWVYLPPKLQSEFPLWAKELKLNSRNLLSPFDLYQTFRHVLQYFSSAYPLTEHARMLALLHIFAHALLPNKFQWTHRNFYQQSSPILRYLAPGYDFRFGHN
;
A
#
# COMPACT_ATOMS: atom_id res chain seq x y z
N MET A 1 -9.69 24.48 -4.91
CA MET A 1 -10.83 24.66 -5.84
C MET A 1 -12.15 25.06 -5.15
N SER A 2 -12.33 24.81 -3.86
CA SER A 2 -13.56 25.12 -3.10
C SER A 2 -13.80 26.62 -2.82
N LEU A 3 -12.75 27.44 -2.66
CA LEU A 3 -12.88 28.88 -2.37
C LEU A 3 -13.31 29.74 -3.58
N LEU A 4 -12.95 29.33 -4.81
CA LEU A 4 -13.30 30.06 -6.05
C LEU A 4 -14.74 29.81 -6.52
N CYS A 5 -15.36 28.69 -6.12
CA CYS A 5 -16.78 28.44 -6.36
C CYS A 5 -17.68 29.22 -5.40
N LEU A 6 -17.26 29.40 -4.14
CA LEU A 6 -17.99 30.23 -3.17
C LEU A 6 -18.01 31.71 -3.57
N SER A 7 -16.92 32.24 -4.13
CA SER A 7 -16.86 33.66 -4.50
C SER A 7 -17.84 34.02 -5.63
N LYS A 8 -18.04 33.12 -6.61
CA LYS A 8 -19.04 33.29 -7.67
C LYS A 8 -20.48 33.16 -7.19
N PHE A 9 -20.73 32.29 -6.19
CA PHE A 9 -22.06 32.11 -5.60
C PHE A 9 -22.48 33.31 -4.73
N ILE A 10 -21.54 33.91 -4.01
CA ILE A 10 -21.75 35.11 -3.20
C ILE A 10 -22.04 36.33 -4.11
N TYR A 11 -21.33 36.48 -5.22
CA TYR A 11 -21.54 37.63 -6.11
C TYR A 11 -22.92 37.67 -6.81
N GLN A 12 -23.56 36.52 -7.02
CA GLN A 12 -24.87 36.45 -7.69
C GLN A 12 -26.08 36.65 -6.76
N ILE A 13 -25.93 36.44 -5.45
CA ILE A 13 -27.06 36.47 -4.49
C ILE A 13 -27.07 37.75 -3.63
N VAL A 14 -25.91 38.36 -3.41
CA VAL A 14 -25.75 39.50 -2.49
C VAL A 14 -26.54 40.78 -2.89
N PRO A 15 -26.71 41.16 -4.18
CA PRO A 15 -27.41 42.40 -4.50
C PRO A 15 -28.91 42.41 -4.10
N GLY A 16 -29.56 41.24 -4.06
CA GLY A 16 -30.99 41.12 -3.77
C GLY A 16 -31.35 40.99 -2.28
N VAL A 17 -30.42 40.50 -1.45
CA VAL A 17 -30.66 40.21 -0.02
C VAL A 17 -30.29 41.40 0.88
N VAL A 18 -29.30 42.21 0.48
CA VAL A 18 -28.79 43.34 1.26
C VAL A 18 -29.83 44.45 1.47
N SER A 19 -30.79 44.62 0.55
CA SER A 19 -31.79 45.72 0.65
C SER A 19 -33.00 45.42 1.55
N ARG A 20 -33.26 44.16 1.93
CA ARG A 20 -34.49 43.79 2.67
C ARG A 20 -34.29 43.38 4.12
N LYS A 21 -33.10 42.88 4.53
CA LYS A 21 -32.85 42.40 5.91
C LYS A 21 -31.38 42.58 6.35
N PRO A 22 -30.91 43.84 6.55
CA PRO A 22 -29.49 44.14 6.81
C PRO A 22 -28.92 43.47 8.06
N PHE A 23 -29.74 43.26 9.11
CA PHE A 23 -29.33 42.61 10.35
C PHE A 23 -28.91 41.14 10.16
N TRP A 24 -29.66 40.39 9.34
CA TRP A 24 -29.38 38.97 9.08
C TRP A 24 -28.16 38.77 8.18
N THR A 25 -27.95 39.70 7.24
CA THR A 25 -26.76 39.71 6.39
C THR A 25 -25.50 39.97 7.20
N LEU A 26 -25.54 40.90 8.16
CA LEU A 26 -24.42 41.18 9.08
C LEU A 26 -24.07 39.97 9.96
N LEU A 27 -25.09 39.26 10.49
CA LEU A 27 -24.90 38.04 11.27
C LEU A 27 -24.31 36.88 10.46
N LEU A 28 -24.72 36.71 9.21
CA LEU A 28 -24.18 35.68 8.32
C LEU A 28 -22.73 35.97 7.94
N VAL A 29 -22.41 37.22 7.62
CA VAL A 29 -21.04 37.63 7.28
C VAL A 29 -20.12 37.52 8.50
N SER A 30 -20.57 37.93 9.69
CA SER A 30 -19.75 37.83 10.91
C SER A 30 -19.51 36.36 11.31
N SER A 31 -20.50 35.49 11.18
CA SER A 31 -20.36 34.04 11.39
C SER A 31 -19.40 33.41 10.38
N LEU A 32 -19.50 33.77 9.10
CA LEU A 32 -18.59 33.27 8.06
C LEU A 32 -17.14 33.72 8.30
N VAL A 33 -16.94 35.00 8.66
CA VAL A 33 -15.62 35.54 9.01
C VAL A 33 -15.06 34.86 10.25
N TYR A 34 -15.89 34.63 11.29
CA TYR A 34 -15.47 33.91 12.48
C TYR A 34 -15.04 32.48 12.16
N CYS A 35 -15.81 31.74 11.34
CA CYS A 35 -15.45 30.40 10.86
C CYS A 35 -14.16 30.41 10.04
N ILE A 36 -13.96 31.38 9.16
CA ILE A 36 -12.72 31.50 8.37
C ILE A 36 -11.53 31.78 9.30
N LEU A 37 -11.68 32.70 10.27
CA LEU A 37 -10.61 33.01 11.21
C LEU A 37 -10.28 31.85 12.16
N THR A 38 -11.29 31.09 12.61
CA THR A 38 -11.05 29.86 13.39
C THR A 38 -10.39 28.78 12.56
N PHE A 39 -10.80 28.62 11.30
CA PHE A 39 -10.17 27.66 10.39
C PHE A 39 -8.72 28.04 10.10
N LEU A 40 -8.44 29.31 9.80
CA LEU A 40 -7.08 29.82 9.58
C LEU A 40 -6.21 29.70 10.82
N LYS A 41 -6.75 29.97 12.02
CA LYS A 41 -6.02 29.79 13.28
C LYS A 41 -5.73 28.32 13.58
N TYR A 42 -6.67 27.42 13.27
CA TYR A 42 -6.48 25.98 13.42
C TYR A 42 -5.45 25.43 12.42
N ASP A 43 -5.42 25.97 11.20
CA ASP A 43 -4.42 25.61 10.18
C ASP A 43 -3.02 26.15 10.56
N ASP A 44 -2.93 27.37 11.10
CA ASP A 44 -1.67 27.95 11.61
C ASP A 44 -1.10 27.16 12.80
N GLU A 45 -1.94 26.71 13.74
CA GLU A 45 -1.50 25.86 14.86
C GLU A 45 -1.05 24.46 14.38
N PHE A 46 -1.59 23.95 13.27
CA PHE A 46 -1.23 22.64 12.73
C PHE A 46 0.04 22.66 11.86
N TRP A 47 0.38 23.82 11.26
CA TRP A 47 1.49 23.97 10.31
C TRP A 47 2.63 24.89 10.76
N ASN A 48 2.59 25.46 11.98
CA ASN A 48 3.69 26.29 12.48
C ASN A 48 4.95 25.45 12.76
N PRO A 49 6.04 25.59 11.96
CA PRO A 49 7.28 24.81 12.13
C PRO A 49 8.10 25.28 13.34
N SER A 50 7.66 26.35 14.02
CA SER A 50 8.40 27.05 15.06
C SER A 50 8.13 26.52 16.47
N HIS A 51 7.32 25.48 16.63
CA HIS A 51 7.29 24.78 17.90
C HIS A 51 8.69 24.18 18.14
N PRO A 52 9.41 24.57 19.21
CA PRO A 52 10.67 23.93 19.53
C PRO A 52 10.38 22.42 19.60
N ASN A 53 11.24 21.61 18.99
CA ASN A 53 11.15 20.14 19.06
C ASN A 53 11.19 19.74 20.54
N TYR A 54 10.02 19.70 21.19
CA TYR A 54 9.85 19.56 22.65
C TYR A 54 10.43 18.25 23.19
N PHE A 55 10.78 17.32 22.31
CA PHE A 55 11.21 15.98 22.63
C PHE A 55 12.72 15.77 22.63
N LEU A 56 13.50 16.67 22.02
CA LEU A 56 14.93 16.42 21.77
C LEU A 56 15.79 17.48 22.44
N ASP A 57 16.08 17.25 23.72
CA ASP A 57 17.15 17.94 24.42
C ASP A 57 18.49 17.68 23.71
N GLY A 58 19.23 18.73 23.37
CA GLY A 58 20.50 18.64 22.67
C GLY A 58 21.55 17.82 23.42
N GLU A 59 21.47 17.76 24.75
CA GLU A 59 22.33 16.90 25.58
C GLU A 59 21.96 15.40 25.45
N LYS A 60 20.67 15.07 25.29
CA LYS A 60 20.24 13.69 25.03
C LYS A 60 20.70 13.21 23.65
N ILE A 61 20.65 14.07 22.63
CA ILE A 61 21.13 13.72 21.29
C ILE A 61 22.64 13.47 21.30
N SER A 62 23.40 14.34 21.95
CA SER A 62 24.86 14.25 21.97
C SER A 62 25.38 13.03 22.78
N SER A 63 24.62 12.58 23.77
CA SER A 63 24.95 11.41 24.60
C SER A 63 24.44 10.07 24.05
N ALA A 64 23.47 10.05 23.13
CA ALA A 64 22.85 8.83 22.60
C ALA A 64 23.78 7.98 21.72
N GLY A 65 24.87 8.54 21.20
CA GLY A 65 25.66 7.93 20.13
C GLY A 65 24.87 7.86 18.80
N PHE A 66 25.42 7.18 17.79
CA PHE A 66 24.86 7.18 16.43
C PHE A 66 24.54 5.76 15.92
N ILE A 67 23.38 5.59 15.29
CA ILE A 67 23.01 4.36 14.55
C ILE A 67 23.71 4.35 13.19
N VAL A 68 23.71 5.51 12.53
CA VAL A 68 24.45 5.80 11.31
C VAL A 68 25.42 6.91 11.64
N ASP A 69 26.71 6.65 11.48
CA ASP A 69 27.79 7.62 11.73
C ASP A 69 28.69 7.68 10.50
N THR A 70 28.30 8.56 9.57
CA THR A 70 29.07 8.85 8.36
C THR A 70 29.38 10.34 8.32
N GLU A 71 30.36 10.75 7.51
CA GLU A 71 30.73 12.15 7.36
C GLU A 71 29.54 13.03 6.92
N SER A 72 28.69 12.52 6.03
CA SER A 72 27.56 13.27 5.45
C SER A 72 26.23 13.05 6.15
N CYS A 73 26.08 12.01 6.97
CA CYS A 73 24.82 11.68 7.65
C CYS A 73 25.08 11.08 9.03
N LYS A 74 24.47 11.68 10.04
CA LYS A 74 24.51 11.22 11.43
C LYS A 74 23.10 11.04 11.95
N ILE A 75 22.73 9.81 12.29
CA ILE A 75 21.42 9.48 12.87
C ILE A 75 21.62 9.09 14.34
N PRO A 76 21.12 9.88 15.30
CA PRO A 76 21.29 9.58 16.72
C PRO A 76 20.54 8.32 17.14
N ASN A 77 21.10 7.57 18.10
CA ASN A 77 20.51 6.33 18.62
C ASN A 77 19.52 6.59 19.75
N LEU A 78 18.39 7.21 19.39
CA LEU A 78 17.35 7.56 20.35
C LEU A 78 16.49 6.35 20.71
N ASN A 79 16.14 6.23 22.00
CA ASN A 79 15.25 5.19 22.48
C ASN A 79 13.78 5.56 22.18
N ALA A 80 13.13 4.82 21.30
CA ALA A 80 11.73 5.00 20.94
C ALA A 80 10.73 4.71 22.09
N LEU A 81 11.21 4.30 23.27
CA LEU A 81 10.43 4.10 24.50
C LEU A 81 11.01 4.91 25.68
N ASP A 82 11.66 6.05 25.40
CA ASP A 82 12.16 6.94 26.45
C ASP A 82 11.02 7.38 27.39
N MET A 83 11.30 7.53 28.67
CA MET A 83 10.28 7.95 29.64
C MET A 83 9.67 9.32 29.29
N SER A 84 10.39 10.19 28.57
CA SER A 84 9.88 11.50 28.15
C SER A 84 8.71 11.43 27.17
N ILE A 85 8.53 10.33 26.45
CA ILE A 85 7.43 10.18 25.48
C ILE A 85 6.19 9.52 26.08
N LEU A 86 6.31 8.86 27.24
CA LEU A 86 5.21 8.12 27.87
C LEU A 86 3.95 8.97 28.14
N PRO A 87 4.04 10.26 28.55
CA PRO A 87 2.86 11.10 28.78
C PRO A 87 2.05 11.41 27.52
N TYR A 88 2.67 11.28 26.34
CA TYR A 88 2.06 11.56 25.04
C TYR A 88 1.45 10.32 24.39
N LEU A 89 1.54 9.16 25.07
CA LEU A 89 0.88 7.93 24.67
C LEU A 89 -0.55 7.92 25.23
N SER A 90 -1.54 7.93 24.34
CA SER A 90 -2.95 7.86 24.71
C SER A 90 -3.38 6.46 25.15
N SER A 91 -4.56 6.37 25.77
CA SER A 91 -5.19 5.08 26.07
C SER A 91 -5.84 4.46 24.82
N PRO A 92 -5.77 3.13 24.64
CA PRO A 92 -6.26 2.40 23.46
C PRO A 92 -7.73 2.66 23.15
N SER A 93 -8.06 2.73 21.86
CA SER A 93 -9.41 2.36 21.43
C SER A 93 -9.55 0.83 21.43
N LYS A 94 -10.80 0.36 21.56
CA LYS A 94 -11.07 -1.07 21.57
C LYS A 94 -10.87 -1.66 20.18
N PRO A 95 -10.31 -2.89 20.10
CA PRO A 95 -10.28 -3.71 18.89
C PRO A 95 -11.57 -3.67 18.07
N THR A 96 -11.47 -3.52 16.74
CA THR A 96 -12.59 -3.89 15.88
C THR A 96 -12.78 -5.40 15.94
N ASN A 97 -13.88 -5.85 16.54
CA ASN A 97 -14.20 -7.26 16.67
C ASN A 97 -14.97 -7.75 15.45
N CYS A 98 -14.27 -8.26 14.42
CA CYS A 98 -14.93 -8.93 13.29
C CYS A 98 -15.47 -10.33 13.65
N ARG A 99 -15.16 -10.90 14.84
CA ARG A 99 -15.62 -12.25 15.26
C ARG A 99 -17.09 -12.30 15.65
N SER A 100 -17.75 -11.16 15.84
CA SER A 100 -19.21 -11.13 15.98
C SER A 100 -19.94 -11.48 14.68
N ASN A 101 -19.21 -11.50 13.54
CA ASN A 101 -19.78 -11.80 12.24
C ASN A 101 -19.68 -13.29 11.91
N ARG A 102 -20.77 -13.74 11.29
CA ARG A 102 -21.14 -15.11 10.95
C ARG A 102 -20.11 -15.72 9.98
N ARG A 103 -19.76 -17.02 10.11
CA ARG A 103 -18.86 -17.75 9.18
C ARG A 103 -19.62 -18.78 8.34
N TRP A 104 -20.65 -18.36 7.62
CA TRP A 104 -21.47 -19.28 6.82
C TRP A 104 -20.80 -19.74 5.53
N THR A 105 -19.79 -19.01 5.04
CA THR A 105 -19.02 -19.39 3.86
C THR A 105 -17.52 -19.16 4.04
N TYR A 106 -16.71 -19.98 3.38
CA TYR A 106 -15.25 -19.82 3.31
C TYR A 106 -14.71 -20.34 1.98
N VAL A 107 -13.47 -19.99 1.62
CA VAL A 107 -12.87 -20.38 0.34
C VAL A 107 -11.89 -21.54 0.52
N VAL A 108 -11.92 -22.49 -0.42
CA VAL A 108 -10.90 -23.55 -0.58
C VAL A 108 -10.48 -23.60 -2.05
N GLY A 109 -9.38 -22.91 -2.39
CA GLY A 109 -8.92 -22.77 -3.78
C GLY A 109 -9.89 -21.91 -4.59
N THR A 110 -10.43 -22.46 -5.67
CA THR A 110 -11.45 -21.83 -6.55
C THR A 110 -12.89 -22.03 -6.07
N ASN A 111 -13.06 -22.67 -4.92
CA ASN A 111 -14.38 -23.08 -4.47
C ASN A 111 -14.82 -22.28 -3.25
N VAL A 112 -16.08 -21.88 -3.24
CA VAL A 112 -16.77 -21.37 -2.06
C VAL A 112 -17.46 -22.55 -1.38
N VAL A 113 -17.16 -22.73 -0.10
CA VAL A 113 -17.74 -23.78 0.74
C VAL A 113 -18.76 -23.17 1.69
N VAL A 114 -19.95 -23.76 1.75
CA VAL A 114 -21.01 -23.41 2.70
C VAL A 114 -20.82 -24.19 4.00
N ASN A 115 -20.72 -23.47 5.12
CA ASN A 115 -20.58 -24.02 6.45
C ASN A 115 -21.95 -24.20 7.12
N LEU A 116 -22.57 -25.35 6.87
CA LEU A 116 -23.89 -25.69 7.44
C LEU A 116 -23.90 -25.69 8.98
N THR A 117 -22.78 -26.03 9.61
CA THR A 117 -22.65 -26.02 11.07
C THR A 117 -22.75 -24.60 11.62
N ALA A 118 -22.08 -23.63 10.98
CA ALA A 118 -22.15 -22.22 11.36
C ALA A 118 -23.57 -21.63 11.13
N ILE A 119 -24.24 -22.03 10.05
CA ILE A 119 -25.63 -21.62 9.78
C ILE A 119 -26.57 -22.11 10.89
N ARG A 120 -26.44 -23.38 11.29
CA ARG A 120 -27.28 -23.98 12.35
C ARG A 120 -27.00 -23.40 13.72
N SER A 121 -25.73 -23.12 14.06
CA SER A 121 -25.37 -22.52 15.36
C SER A 121 -25.99 -21.15 15.59
N GLU A 122 -26.43 -20.49 14.51
CA GLU A 122 -27.05 -19.17 14.56
C GLU A 122 -28.57 -19.21 14.34
N GLY A 123 -29.18 -20.40 14.42
CA GLY A 123 -30.64 -20.58 14.37
C GLY A 123 -31.24 -20.59 12.97
N TYR A 124 -30.43 -20.65 11.91
CA TYR A 124 -30.92 -20.78 10.54
C TYR A 124 -30.84 -22.22 10.02
N SER A 125 -31.68 -22.52 9.04
CA SER A 125 -31.58 -23.72 8.21
C SER A 125 -31.30 -23.28 6.78
N PHE A 126 -30.42 -23.99 6.06
CA PHE A 126 -30.13 -23.69 4.67
C PHE A 126 -31.38 -23.69 3.78
N ASN A 127 -32.39 -24.49 4.12
CA ASN A 127 -33.66 -24.51 3.37
C ASN A 127 -34.46 -23.21 3.54
N ASN A 128 -34.30 -22.55 4.69
CA ASN A 128 -35.02 -21.33 5.10
C ASN A 128 -34.31 -20.05 4.63
N ILE A 129 -33.20 -20.19 3.91
CA ILE A 129 -32.45 -19.08 3.33
C ILE A 129 -32.21 -19.35 1.85
N HIS A 130 -31.93 -18.30 1.09
CA HIS A 130 -31.43 -18.40 -0.27
C HIS A 130 -30.07 -17.71 -0.32
N CYS A 131 -29.01 -18.51 -0.48
CA CYS A 131 -27.64 -18.02 -0.64
C CYS A 131 -27.25 -18.02 -2.11
N CYS A 132 -26.62 -16.94 -2.55
CA CYS A 132 -26.09 -16.81 -3.89
C CYS A 132 -24.88 -15.89 -3.89
N TYR A 133 -24.04 -15.98 -4.92
CA TYR A 133 -22.89 -15.10 -5.11
C TYR A 133 -23.06 -14.22 -6.35
N ARG A 134 -22.40 -13.06 -6.32
CA ARG A 134 -22.25 -12.17 -7.47
C ARG A 134 -20.76 -11.91 -7.71
N ALA A 135 -20.34 -11.97 -8.96
CA ALA A 135 -18.99 -11.61 -9.34
C ALA A 135 -18.78 -10.11 -9.20
N ILE A 136 -17.60 -9.72 -8.76
CA ILE A 136 -17.14 -8.33 -8.70
C ILE A 136 -16.02 -8.22 -9.73
N SER A 137 -16.16 -7.29 -10.66
CA SER A 137 -15.14 -7.02 -11.67
C SER A 137 -14.90 -5.53 -11.79
N ARG A 138 -13.74 -5.16 -12.31
CA ARG A 138 -13.45 -3.79 -12.74
C ARG A 138 -14.24 -3.48 -14.01
N VAL A 139 -14.67 -2.23 -14.19
CA VAL A 139 -15.20 -1.79 -15.49
C VAL A 139 -14.02 -1.49 -16.41
N GLU A 140 -13.97 -2.16 -17.56
CA GLU A 140 -12.95 -1.90 -18.57
C GLU A 140 -13.21 -0.56 -19.27
N GLN A 141 -12.16 0.25 -19.35
CA GLN A 141 -12.13 1.56 -20.00
C GLN A 141 -10.87 1.64 -20.87
N THR A 142 -10.84 2.59 -21.80
CA THR A 142 -9.70 2.77 -22.70
C THR A 142 -8.95 4.06 -22.41
N LEU A 143 -7.66 4.12 -22.76
CA LEU A 143 -6.83 5.30 -22.53
C LEU A 143 -7.27 6.50 -23.36
N GLU A 144 -8.02 6.28 -24.45
CA GLU A 144 -8.62 7.34 -25.28
C GLU A 144 -9.90 7.92 -24.66
N LYS A 145 -10.56 7.19 -23.76
CA LYS A 145 -11.84 7.59 -23.19
C LYS A 145 -12.00 7.07 -21.75
N TYR A 146 -11.64 7.92 -20.79
CA TYR A 146 -11.82 7.68 -19.35
C TYR A 146 -12.11 9.00 -18.62
N ASP A 147 -12.67 8.89 -17.40
CA ASP A 147 -12.86 10.02 -16.48
C ASP A 147 -11.93 9.93 -15.26
N ASP A 148 -11.98 10.92 -14.38
CA ASP A 148 -11.15 10.97 -13.17
C ASP A 148 -11.50 9.89 -12.13
N GLN A 149 -12.60 9.16 -12.35
CA GLN A 149 -13.03 8.00 -11.56
C GLN A 149 -12.73 6.68 -12.28
N ALA A 150 -11.88 6.68 -13.32
CA ALA A 150 -11.61 5.51 -14.14
C ALA A 150 -11.28 4.25 -13.31
N ASP A 151 -10.45 4.41 -12.30
CA ASP A 151 -10.03 3.30 -11.45
C ASP A 151 -11.01 2.98 -10.31
N ALA A 152 -12.07 3.78 -10.17
CA ALA A 152 -13.05 3.72 -9.10
C ALA A 152 -14.38 3.05 -9.49
N VAL A 153 -14.56 2.66 -10.75
CA VAL A 153 -15.80 2.04 -11.21
C VAL A 153 -15.70 0.52 -11.18
N ILE A 154 -16.58 -0.11 -10.41
CA ILE A 154 -16.75 -1.57 -10.36
C ILE A 154 -18.09 -2.00 -10.93
N LEU A 155 -18.12 -3.21 -11.48
CA LEU A 155 -19.34 -3.92 -11.81
C LEU A 155 -19.56 -5.04 -10.80
N VAL A 156 -20.79 -5.14 -10.29
CA VAL A 156 -21.26 -6.34 -9.61
C VAL A 156 -22.24 -7.04 -10.54
N SER A 157 -22.03 -8.33 -10.81
CA SER A 157 -22.91 -9.09 -11.71
C SER A 157 -24.37 -8.96 -11.29
N LYS A 158 -25.27 -8.74 -12.25
CA LYS A 158 -26.71 -8.65 -11.97
C LYS A 158 -27.23 -9.99 -11.48
N ASP A 159 -26.83 -11.05 -12.18
CA ASP A 159 -27.20 -12.42 -11.88
C ASP A 159 -26.59 -12.87 -10.56
N CYS A 160 -27.45 -13.38 -9.68
CA CYS A 160 -27.02 -14.01 -8.44
C CYS A 160 -26.97 -15.51 -8.66
N VAL A 161 -25.76 -16.07 -8.75
CA VAL A 161 -25.57 -17.49 -8.99
C VAL A 161 -25.84 -18.24 -7.68
N PRO A 162 -26.83 -19.16 -7.63
CA PRO A 162 -27.17 -19.88 -6.40
C PRO A 162 -25.98 -20.68 -5.86
N LEU A 163 -25.84 -20.72 -4.53
CA LEU A 163 -24.89 -21.61 -3.87
C LEU A 163 -25.59 -22.92 -3.50
N ASP A 164 -24.94 -24.04 -3.82
CA ASP A 164 -25.26 -25.36 -3.29
C ASP A 164 -24.79 -25.50 -1.84
N LYS A 165 -25.36 -26.50 -1.15
CA LYS A 165 -25.19 -26.74 0.30
C LYS A 165 -23.76 -27.02 0.75
N GLU A 166 -22.85 -27.30 -0.18
CA GLU A 166 -21.48 -27.74 0.14
C GLU A 166 -20.43 -26.96 -0.63
N VAL A 167 -20.11 -27.35 -1.87
CA VAL A 167 -18.96 -26.83 -2.61
C VAL A 167 -19.40 -26.24 -3.93
N ASN A 168 -18.97 -25.01 -4.20
CA ASN A 168 -19.37 -24.25 -5.38
C ASN A 168 -18.12 -23.78 -6.11
N TYR A 169 -17.90 -24.24 -7.34
CA TYR A 169 -16.84 -23.70 -8.20
C TYR A 169 -17.21 -22.28 -8.64
N VAL A 170 -16.26 -21.35 -8.51
CA VAL A 170 -16.48 -19.94 -8.86
C VAL A 170 -15.40 -19.50 -9.84
N PRO A 171 -15.74 -19.20 -11.11
CA PRO A 171 -14.80 -18.75 -12.14
C PRO A 171 -14.55 -17.23 -12.08
N SER A 172 -14.48 -16.67 -10.87
CA SER A 172 -14.30 -15.24 -10.65
C SER A 172 -13.35 -15.01 -9.49
N GLU A 173 -12.45 -14.04 -9.63
CA GLU A 173 -11.44 -13.73 -8.63
C GLU A 173 -12.04 -13.11 -7.37
N PHE A 174 -13.07 -12.28 -7.55
CA PHE A 174 -13.72 -11.56 -6.47
C PHE A 174 -15.22 -11.78 -6.52
N ILE A 175 -15.79 -12.14 -5.38
CA ILE A 175 -17.23 -12.31 -5.25
C ILE A 175 -17.77 -11.70 -3.97
N ARG A 176 -19.07 -11.36 -4.02
CA ARG A 176 -19.89 -11.09 -2.85
C ARG A 176 -20.94 -12.18 -2.69
N VAL A 177 -20.93 -12.86 -1.56
CA VAL A 177 -21.97 -13.80 -1.15
C VAL A 177 -23.01 -13.06 -0.34
N ASN A 178 -24.29 -13.25 -0.69
CA ASN A 178 -25.43 -12.81 0.11
C ASN A 178 -26.35 -14.00 0.39
N CYS A 179 -26.84 -14.13 1.62
CA CYS A 179 -27.97 -15.00 1.92
C CYS A 179 -29.14 -14.17 2.41
N ILE A 180 -30.32 -14.41 1.83
CA ILE A 180 -31.58 -13.79 2.22
C ILE A 180 -32.48 -14.77 2.97
N SER A 181 -33.26 -14.29 3.93
CA SER A 181 -34.22 -15.11 4.65
C SER A 181 -35.49 -15.37 3.83
N LYS A 182 -35.99 -16.61 3.90
CA LYS A 182 -37.32 -17.01 3.38
C LYS A 182 -38.39 -17.02 4.47
N LEU A 183 -38.02 -16.69 5.71
CA LEU A 183 -38.93 -16.70 6.86
C LEU A 183 -39.47 -15.32 7.14
N TRP A 184 -40.77 -15.26 7.45
CA TRP A 184 -41.43 -14.08 8.02
C TRP A 184 -41.03 -13.94 9.51
N PRO A 185 -40.82 -12.73 10.06
CA PRO A 185 -41.04 -11.40 9.48
C PRO A 185 -39.90 -10.89 8.58
N PHE A 186 -38.74 -11.54 8.58
CA PHE A 186 -37.52 -11.11 7.89
C PHE A 186 -37.46 -11.56 6.41
N TYR A 187 -38.60 -11.66 5.73
CA TYR A 187 -38.66 -12.20 4.37
C TYR A 187 -37.89 -11.26 3.43
N GLN A 188 -36.96 -11.81 2.65
CA GLN A 188 -36.01 -11.09 1.77
C GLN A 188 -34.93 -10.26 2.46
N ASP A 189 -34.89 -10.22 3.79
CA ASP A 189 -33.80 -9.54 4.50
C ASP A 189 -32.48 -10.27 4.29
N VAL A 190 -31.41 -9.48 4.08
CA VAL A 190 -30.05 -10.01 4.01
C VAL A 190 -29.60 -10.41 5.42
N VAL A 191 -29.60 -11.72 5.67
CA VAL A 191 -29.20 -12.30 6.97
C VAL A 191 -27.72 -12.70 7.02
N TYR A 192 -27.06 -12.73 5.87
CA TYR A 192 -25.63 -13.01 5.77
C TYR A 192 -25.03 -12.30 4.55
N ARG A 193 -23.85 -11.71 4.74
CA ARG A 193 -23.03 -11.14 3.67
C ARG A 193 -21.56 -11.40 3.97
N ASP A 194 -20.84 -11.87 2.95
CA ASP A 194 -19.39 -12.04 3.02
C ASP A 194 -18.76 -11.76 1.65
N HIS A 195 -17.48 -11.41 1.65
CA HIS A 195 -16.69 -11.14 0.45
C HIS A 195 -15.52 -12.10 0.41
N HIS A 196 -15.33 -12.72 -0.75
CA HIS A 196 -14.30 -13.73 -0.95
C HIS A 196 -13.42 -13.35 -2.14
N ALA A 197 -12.11 -13.37 -1.89
CA ALA A 197 -11.08 -13.29 -2.91
C ALA A 197 -10.58 -14.72 -3.17
N LEU A 198 -10.74 -15.19 -4.40
CA LEU A 198 -10.35 -16.51 -4.87
C LEU A 198 -9.21 -16.33 -5.86
N VAL A 199 -8.10 -17.02 -5.60
CA VAL A 199 -7.08 -17.21 -6.64
C VAL A 199 -7.56 -18.36 -7.52
N GLN A 200 -7.76 -18.06 -8.80
CA GLN A 200 -8.10 -19.09 -9.78
C GLN A 200 -6.91 -20.07 -9.91
N LYS A 201 -7.16 -21.39 -9.86
CA LYS A 201 -6.12 -22.44 -9.86
C LYS A 201 -5.20 -22.29 -11.08
N HIS A 202 -3.89 -22.51 -10.99
CA HIS A 202 -3.14 -23.62 -10.37
C HIS A 202 -2.88 -23.55 -8.83
N TYR A 203 -2.42 -24.65 -8.17
CA TYR A 203 -3.01 -25.14 -6.89
C TYR A 203 -2.10 -25.51 -5.67
N ARG A 204 -2.36 -24.88 -4.48
CA ARG A 204 -2.14 -25.28 -3.01
C ARG A 204 -0.71 -25.14 -2.39
N LYS A 205 -0.40 -24.84 -1.09
CA LYS A 205 -1.03 -24.41 0.21
C LYS A 205 0.11 -24.05 1.25
N SER A 206 0.10 -22.93 2.02
CA SER A 206 0.11 -22.81 3.53
C SER A 206 0.45 -21.39 4.09
N THR A 207 0.58 -21.24 5.42
CA THR A 207 0.41 -20.01 6.24
C THR A 207 1.45 -19.88 7.36
N ALA A 208 1.85 -18.66 7.78
CA ALA A 208 1.73 -18.15 9.17
C ALA A 208 2.46 -16.81 9.43
N LYS A 209 1.92 -16.07 10.41
CA LYS A 209 2.16 -14.66 10.75
C LYS A 209 3.04 -14.51 12.00
N LYS A 210 3.73 -13.38 12.12
CA LYS A 210 4.66 -12.95 13.17
C LYS A 210 4.50 -11.46 13.48
N ARG A 211 4.64 -10.95 14.74
CA ARG A 211 5.11 -9.58 15.07
C ARG A 211 5.10 -9.23 16.64
N THR A 212 5.63 -8.10 17.17
CA THR A 212 6.11 -7.59 18.50
C THR A 212 7.23 -8.47 18.89
N MET A 213 8.39 -8.01 18.46
CA MET A 213 9.24 -8.91 17.74
C MET A 213 10.43 -9.40 18.57
N PRO A 214 10.47 -9.57 19.92
CA PRO A 214 11.63 -10.20 20.55
C PRO A 214 11.89 -11.57 19.94
N SER A 215 10.88 -12.45 19.89
CA SER A 215 10.97 -13.77 19.27
C SER A 215 11.22 -13.71 17.77
N THR A 216 10.77 -12.63 17.14
CA THR A 216 10.89 -12.44 15.71
C THR A 216 12.23 -11.92 15.28
N ARG A 217 12.70 -10.85 15.89
CA ARG A 217 14.02 -10.27 15.75
C ARG A 217 15.02 -11.30 16.18
N LYS A 218 14.75 -12.04 17.27
CA LYS A 218 15.50 -13.26 17.63
C LYS A 218 15.44 -14.28 16.50
N PHE A 219 14.29 -14.57 15.91
CA PHE A 219 14.18 -15.47 14.76
C PHE A 219 14.92 -14.95 13.52
N LEU A 220 14.77 -13.67 13.15
CA LEU A 220 15.42 -13.01 12.00
C LEU A 220 16.93 -13.06 12.19
N LYS A 221 17.42 -12.68 13.38
CA LYS A 221 18.82 -12.85 13.77
C LYS A 221 19.26 -14.32 13.73
N HIS A 222 18.42 -15.24 14.21
CA HIS A 222 18.70 -16.68 14.25
C HIS A 222 18.80 -17.28 12.85
N ILE A 223 17.93 -16.89 11.91
CA ILE A 223 18.03 -17.29 10.50
C ILE A 223 19.08 -16.49 9.72
N GLY A 224 19.75 -15.52 10.35
CA GLY A 224 20.80 -14.72 9.72
C GLY A 224 20.30 -13.59 8.81
N ALA A 225 19.06 -13.15 8.97
CA ALA A 225 18.56 -11.94 8.32
C ALA A 225 19.27 -10.69 8.86
N VAL A 226 19.46 -9.71 7.99
CA VAL A 226 20.20 -8.47 8.26
C VAL A 226 19.22 -7.32 8.49
N GLU A 227 19.37 -6.63 9.62
CA GLU A 227 18.59 -5.45 10.00
C GLU A 227 19.16 -4.22 9.28
N MET A 228 18.37 -3.59 8.41
CA MET A 228 18.80 -2.44 7.61
C MET A 228 18.59 -1.15 8.39
N LEU A 229 19.49 -0.88 9.33
CA LEU A 229 19.44 0.21 10.29
C LEU A 229 19.51 1.61 9.65
N GLY A 230 20.16 1.74 8.50
CA GLY A 230 20.26 3.01 7.78
C GLY A 230 19.15 3.26 6.76
N TYR A 231 18.13 2.41 6.67
CA TYR A 231 17.01 2.61 5.74
C TYR A 231 16.09 3.74 6.20
N THR A 232 15.81 4.69 5.30
CA THR A 232 14.95 5.83 5.56
C THR A 232 13.95 6.08 4.43
N LYS A 233 12.86 6.76 4.76
CA LYS A 233 11.85 7.22 3.81
C LYS A 233 12.35 8.45 3.04
N VAL A 234 11.91 8.63 1.79
CA VAL A 234 12.26 9.77 0.92
C VAL A 234 11.19 10.85 0.91
N GLY A 235 10.00 10.55 1.43
CA GLY A 235 8.91 11.51 1.56
C GLY A 235 8.08 11.27 2.82
N GLU A 236 7.24 12.24 3.17
CA GLU A 236 6.40 12.14 4.36
C GLU A 236 5.24 11.16 4.16
N ASN A 237 4.60 11.23 3.00
CA ASN A 237 3.41 10.47 2.64
C ASN A 237 3.75 9.13 1.97
N THR A 238 2.76 8.25 1.87
CA THR A 238 2.86 6.95 1.19
C THR A 238 3.36 7.06 -0.24
N PHE A 239 2.72 7.90 -1.06
CA PHE A 239 2.98 7.97 -2.51
C PHE A 239 4.45 8.23 -2.88
N PRO A 240 5.14 9.28 -2.39
CA PRO A 240 6.54 9.52 -2.76
C PRO A 240 7.49 8.37 -2.41
N ASN A 241 7.20 7.61 -1.35
CA ASN A 241 7.99 6.43 -0.98
C ASN A 241 7.68 5.23 -1.88
N ALA A 242 6.40 4.99 -2.14
CA ALA A 242 5.95 3.90 -3.00
C ALA A 242 6.48 4.09 -4.43
N VAL A 243 6.36 5.28 -5.00
CA VAL A 243 6.83 5.52 -6.38
C VAL A 243 8.34 5.53 -6.51
N ALA A 244 9.08 5.98 -5.51
CA ALA A 244 10.54 5.87 -5.50
C ALA A 244 10.99 4.40 -5.54
N PHE A 245 10.30 3.54 -4.79
CA PHE A 245 10.52 2.10 -4.78
C PHE A 245 10.06 1.41 -6.08
N LEU A 246 8.96 1.85 -6.66
CA LEU A 246 8.33 1.16 -7.79
C LEU A 246 8.76 1.67 -9.15
N SER A 247 9.26 2.90 -9.28
CA SER A 247 9.64 3.49 -10.57
C SER A 247 11.09 3.98 -10.63
N GLY A 248 11.76 4.09 -9.48
CA GLY A 248 13.07 4.73 -9.38
C GLY A 248 13.02 6.26 -9.58
N LEU A 249 11.82 6.85 -9.68
CA LEU A 249 11.59 8.28 -9.82
C LEU A 249 10.99 8.85 -8.52
N ASN A 250 11.40 10.07 -8.18
CA ASN A 250 10.68 10.85 -7.16
C ASN A 250 9.34 11.35 -7.72
N GLU A 251 8.45 11.81 -6.84
CA GLU A 251 7.11 12.29 -7.21
C GLU A 251 7.14 13.38 -8.31
N SER A 252 7.99 14.40 -8.19
CA SER A 252 8.06 15.49 -9.18
C SER A 252 8.55 15.02 -10.56
N SER A 253 9.51 14.11 -10.59
CA SER A 253 10.02 13.52 -11.83
C SER A 253 8.98 12.62 -12.49
N LEU A 254 8.25 11.83 -11.69
CA LEU A 254 7.19 10.96 -12.18
C LEU A 254 6.02 11.77 -12.75
N GLU A 255 5.60 12.83 -12.05
CA GLU A 255 4.56 13.76 -12.50
C GLU A 255 4.91 14.33 -13.87
N LYS A 256 6.12 14.87 -14.03
CA LYS A 256 6.56 15.44 -15.31
C LYS A 256 6.69 14.41 -16.44
N ALA A 257 6.94 13.15 -16.09
CA ALA A 257 7.26 12.11 -17.07
C ALA A 257 6.03 11.40 -17.65
N CYS A 258 5.04 11.06 -16.82
CA CYS A 258 4.01 10.10 -17.23
C CYS A 258 2.58 10.48 -16.87
N TYR A 259 2.34 11.10 -15.70
CA TYR A 259 0.98 11.36 -15.26
C TYR A 259 0.62 12.85 -15.16
N PHE A 260 1.52 13.82 -15.33
CA PHE A 260 1.31 15.27 -15.54
C PHE A 260 0.41 16.06 -14.56
N THR A 261 -0.81 15.61 -14.30
CA THR A 261 -1.78 16.16 -13.36
C THR A 261 -2.44 15.01 -12.59
N PRO A 262 -3.02 15.26 -11.40
CA PRO A 262 -3.74 14.21 -10.67
C PRO A 262 -4.92 13.57 -11.43
N LEU A 263 -5.41 14.21 -12.51
CA LEU A 263 -6.51 13.70 -13.34
C LEU A 263 -6.05 12.77 -14.47
N THR A 264 -4.76 12.76 -14.81
CA THR A 264 -4.24 11.87 -15.84
C THR A 264 -3.91 10.52 -15.21
N ALA A 265 -4.25 9.45 -15.93
CA ALA A 265 -3.97 8.10 -15.51
C ALA A 265 -2.47 7.81 -15.46
N GLN A 266 -2.06 6.93 -14.54
CA GLN A 266 -0.68 6.56 -14.30
C GLN A 266 -0.23 5.34 -15.12
N ASP A 267 -1.06 4.88 -16.06
CA ASP A 267 -0.83 3.70 -16.90
C ASP A 267 0.46 3.78 -17.72
N SER A 268 0.90 4.98 -18.10
CA SER A 268 2.15 5.20 -18.85
C SER A 268 3.40 5.20 -17.96
N CYS A 269 3.25 5.24 -16.63
CA CYS A 269 4.36 5.38 -15.71
C CYS A 269 5.25 4.12 -15.67
N PRO A 270 6.57 4.26 -15.50
CA PRO A 270 7.53 3.15 -15.61
C PRO A 270 7.63 2.36 -14.30
N TYR A 271 6.53 1.75 -13.87
CA TYR A 271 6.51 0.94 -12.67
C TYR A 271 7.12 -0.45 -12.89
N ILE A 272 7.90 -0.92 -11.93
CA ILE A 272 8.74 -2.13 -12.00
C ILE A 272 7.93 -3.41 -12.15
N TRP A 273 6.66 -3.42 -11.71
CA TRP A 273 5.77 -4.55 -11.96
C TRP A 273 5.59 -4.82 -13.46
N LYS A 274 5.73 -3.80 -14.33
CA LYS A 274 5.72 -4.00 -15.78
C LYS A 274 6.93 -4.82 -16.23
N ASP A 275 8.11 -4.52 -15.71
CA ASP A 275 9.32 -5.29 -16.02
C ASP A 275 9.19 -6.74 -15.52
N PHE A 276 8.62 -6.94 -14.32
CA PHE A 276 8.35 -8.28 -13.78
C PHE A 276 7.33 -9.05 -14.63
N ASN A 277 6.26 -8.38 -15.08
CA ASN A 277 5.27 -8.95 -15.99
C ASN A 277 5.89 -9.35 -17.34
N GLU A 278 6.70 -8.46 -17.95
CA GLU A 278 7.46 -8.76 -19.18
C GLU A 278 8.37 -10.00 -19.00
N ALA A 279 8.98 -10.14 -17.82
CA ALA A 279 9.77 -11.30 -17.43
C ALA A 279 8.95 -12.54 -17.02
N GLN A 280 7.63 -12.54 -17.25
CA GLN A 280 6.72 -13.66 -16.98
C GLN A 280 6.56 -14.01 -15.49
N TYR A 281 6.69 -13.03 -14.60
CA TYR A 281 6.34 -13.19 -13.20
C TYR A 281 4.83 -13.01 -13.02
N ILE A 282 4.23 -13.75 -12.10
CA ILE A 282 2.89 -13.44 -11.60
C ILE A 282 2.96 -12.11 -10.83
N THR A 283 2.18 -11.12 -11.22
CA THR A 283 2.20 -9.79 -10.63
C THR A 283 0.93 -9.51 -9.83
N ALA A 284 1.08 -8.87 -8.66
CA ALA A 284 -0.07 -8.48 -7.85
C ALA A 284 0.10 -7.12 -7.18
N HIS A 285 -0.99 -6.40 -7.06
CA HIS A 285 -1.07 -5.09 -6.41
C HIS A 285 -2.25 -5.09 -5.44
N LEU A 286 -1.90 -5.12 -4.15
CA LEU A 286 -2.81 -5.44 -3.05
C LEU A 286 -2.79 -4.34 -1.98
N GLU A 287 -3.70 -3.39 -2.06
CA GLU A 287 -3.87 -2.36 -1.02
C GLU A 287 -5.21 -2.53 -0.29
N ASP A 288 -5.29 -2.04 0.95
CA ASP A 288 -6.40 -2.29 1.88
C ASP A 288 -7.44 -1.17 2.00
N SER A 289 -7.17 0.03 1.46
CA SER A 289 -8.03 1.20 1.68
C SER A 289 -8.28 1.98 0.39
N PRO A 290 -9.37 1.71 -0.35
CA PRO A 290 -9.56 2.23 -1.70
C PRO A 290 -9.59 3.76 -1.81
N GLU A 291 -9.88 4.47 -0.71
CA GLU A 291 -9.87 5.94 -0.60
C GLU A 291 -8.50 6.54 -0.25
N LEU A 292 -7.64 5.79 0.45
CA LEU A 292 -6.35 6.26 0.99
C LEU A 292 -5.13 5.58 0.36
N ASN A 293 -5.36 4.65 -0.57
CA ASN A 293 -4.36 3.95 -1.36
C ASN A 293 -3.35 4.89 -2.00
N ALA A 294 -2.13 4.39 -2.16
CA ALA A 294 -0.99 5.14 -2.66
C ALA A 294 -1.30 5.83 -4.00
N PHE A 295 -1.95 5.13 -4.92
CA PHE A 295 -2.11 5.55 -6.31
C PHE A 295 -3.43 6.27 -6.61
N ASN A 296 -4.41 6.19 -5.71
CA ASN A 296 -5.76 6.74 -5.95
C ASN A 296 -6.13 7.91 -5.03
N ARG A 297 -5.42 8.10 -3.91
CA ARG A 297 -5.72 9.23 -3.03
C ARG A 297 -5.43 10.55 -3.77
N PHE A 298 -6.49 11.30 -4.05
CA PHE A 298 -6.48 12.54 -4.84
C PHE A 298 -6.00 12.38 -6.29
N LYS A 299 -6.03 11.17 -6.85
CA LYS A 299 -5.51 10.88 -8.20
C LYS A 299 -6.44 9.90 -8.92
N THR A 300 -6.50 9.97 -10.25
CA THR A 300 -7.27 9.03 -11.09
C THR A 300 -6.85 7.57 -10.86
N GLY A 301 -5.55 7.32 -10.66
CA GLY A 301 -5.00 5.97 -10.53
C GLY A 301 -4.72 5.36 -11.90
N PHE A 302 -5.23 4.15 -12.14
CA PHE A 302 -5.03 3.41 -13.39
C PHE A 302 -6.32 3.30 -14.20
N VAL A 303 -6.24 3.26 -15.53
CA VAL A 303 -7.38 3.04 -16.44
C VAL A 303 -7.45 1.59 -16.86
N GLN A 304 -6.31 0.94 -17.05
CA GLN A 304 -6.16 -0.49 -17.33
C GLN A 304 -5.62 -1.22 -16.10
N GLN A 305 -5.92 -2.52 -16.02
CA GLN A 305 -5.39 -3.35 -14.94
C GLN A 305 -3.88 -3.57 -15.17
N GLN A 306 -3.07 -3.08 -14.23
CA GLN A 306 -1.61 -2.97 -14.39
C GLN A 306 -0.82 -4.24 -13.96
N VAL A 307 -1.49 -5.25 -13.41
CA VAL A 307 -0.93 -6.50 -12.88
C VAL A 307 -1.93 -7.64 -13.02
N ASP A 308 -1.48 -8.90 -12.92
CA ASP A 308 -2.36 -10.07 -13.03
C ASP A 308 -3.45 -10.07 -11.94
N PHE A 309 -3.09 -9.77 -10.70
CA PHE A 309 -4.03 -9.72 -9.58
C PHE A 309 -4.13 -8.32 -8.99
N TYR A 310 -5.20 -7.60 -9.35
CA TYR A 310 -5.47 -6.26 -8.84
C TYR A 310 -6.68 -6.23 -7.89
N MET A 311 -6.43 -6.04 -6.59
CA MET A 311 -7.46 -6.22 -5.56
C MET A 311 -8.34 -4.98 -5.31
N ARG A 312 -8.08 -3.87 -5.99
CA ARG A 312 -8.85 -2.64 -5.77
C ARG A 312 -10.36 -2.80 -5.99
N PRO A 313 -10.85 -3.47 -7.05
CA PRO A 313 -12.30 -3.67 -7.25
C PRO A 313 -12.97 -4.39 -6.08
N PHE A 314 -12.29 -5.38 -5.51
CA PHE A 314 -12.74 -6.08 -4.30
C PHE A 314 -12.88 -5.12 -3.12
N MET A 315 -11.87 -4.28 -2.88
CA MET A 315 -11.89 -3.30 -1.80
C MET A 315 -12.98 -2.26 -2.00
N GLN A 316 -13.22 -1.76 -3.21
CA GLN A 316 -14.30 -0.81 -3.46
C GLN A 316 -15.68 -1.39 -3.15
N ASN A 317 -15.89 -2.68 -3.40
CA ASN A 317 -17.14 -3.33 -3.05
C ASN A 317 -17.31 -3.42 -1.53
N ILE A 318 -16.22 -3.72 -0.81
CA ILE A 318 -16.21 -3.81 0.65
C ILE A 318 -16.41 -2.44 1.30
N PHE A 319 -15.89 -1.35 0.74
CA PHE A 319 -15.98 -0.02 1.37
C PHE A 319 -17.19 0.82 0.94
N GLY A 320 -18.14 0.26 0.18
CA GLY A 320 -19.35 0.98 -0.25
C GLY A 320 -20.23 1.47 0.93
N PRO A 321 -21.20 2.36 0.69
CA PRO A 321 -21.92 3.18 1.70
C PRO A 321 -22.69 2.43 2.82
N LEU A 322 -22.71 1.09 2.80
CA LEU A 322 -23.43 0.23 3.75
C LEU A 322 -22.50 -0.76 4.48
N HIS A 323 -21.18 -0.56 4.47
CA HIS A 323 -20.22 -1.58 4.90
C HIS A 323 -19.27 -1.14 6.02
N SER A 324 -18.75 -2.14 6.75
CA SER A 324 -17.74 -1.95 7.78
C SER A 324 -16.40 -1.57 7.14
N LYS A 325 -15.80 -0.48 7.62
CA LYS A 325 -14.48 0.01 7.17
C LYS A 325 -13.31 -0.96 7.41
N TYR A 326 -13.52 -2.03 8.20
CA TYR A 326 -12.42 -2.89 8.69
C TYR A 326 -12.68 -4.40 8.56
N CYS A 327 -13.90 -4.81 8.22
CA CYS A 327 -14.27 -6.24 8.15
C CYS A 327 -14.85 -6.59 6.79
N ALA A 328 -14.35 -7.68 6.20
CA ALA A 328 -14.97 -8.37 5.08
C ALA A 328 -15.57 -9.67 5.61
N GLY A 329 -16.85 -9.60 5.96
CA GLY A 329 -17.55 -10.68 6.67
C GLY A 329 -16.93 -10.95 8.05
N PRO A 330 -16.49 -12.19 8.34
CA PRO A 330 -15.92 -12.58 9.64
C PRO A 330 -14.42 -12.29 9.80
N ASP A 331 -13.75 -11.87 8.72
CA ASP A 331 -12.31 -11.63 8.70
C ASP A 331 -12.01 -10.14 8.55
N THR A 332 -10.84 -9.73 9.04
CA THR A 332 -10.30 -8.39 8.77
C THR A 332 -9.89 -8.25 7.31
N ILE A 333 -9.80 -7.02 6.82
CA ILE A 333 -9.33 -6.75 5.46
C ILE A 333 -7.95 -7.37 5.23
N GLU A 334 -7.01 -7.18 6.15
CA GLU A 334 -5.65 -7.68 6.02
C GLU A 334 -5.60 -9.21 6.11
N GLN A 335 -6.50 -9.86 6.89
CA GLN A 335 -6.63 -11.32 6.85
C GLN A 335 -6.98 -11.79 5.44
N LYS A 336 -7.90 -11.09 4.74
CA LYS A 336 -8.21 -11.38 3.34
C LYS A 336 -7.00 -11.16 2.44
N ILE A 337 -6.26 -10.04 2.62
CA ILE A 337 -5.05 -9.75 1.83
C ILE A 337 -3.98 -10.84 2.01
N PHE A 338 -3.61 -11.18 3.25
CA PHE A 338 -2.60 -12.22 3.49
C PHE A 338 -3.04 -13.59 3.01
N SER A 339 -4.33 -13.92 3.14
CA SER A 339 -4.85 -15.15 2.56
C SER A 339 -4.71 -15.15 1.03
N PHE A 340 -4.91 -14.01 0.39
CA PHE A 340 -4.77 -13.86 -1.05
C PHE A 340 -3.29 -13.94 -1.50
N ILE A 341 -2.36 -13.32 -0.76
CA ILE A 341 -0.91 -13.47 -0.97
C ILE A 341 -0.49 -14.94 -0.88
N ASN A 342 -0.85 -15.63 0.21
CA ASN A 342 -0.53 -17.05 0.36
C ASN A 342 -1.07 -17.87 -0.83
N ASN A 343 -2.26 -17.52 -1.34
CA ASN A 343 -2.82 -18.19 -2.50
C ASN A 343 -2.01 -17.93 -3.79
N ILE A 344 -1.46 -16.73 -3.98
CA ILE A 344 -0.54 -16.40 -5.08
C ILE A 344 0.79 -17.15 -4.95
N GLU A 345 1.35 -17.24 -3.74
CA GLU A 345 2.58 -18.00 -3.47
C GLU A 345 2.40 -19.48 -3.80
N ASN A 346 1.29 -20.07 -3.35
CA ASN A 346 0.93 -21.45 -3.68
C ASN A 346 0.79 -21.67 -5.20
N LEU A 347 0.21 -20.70 -5.90
CA LEU A 347 0.07 -20.73 -7.35
C LEU A 347 1.45 -20.72 -8.03
N SER A 348 2.35 -19.83 -7.58
CA SER A 348 3.73 -19.74 -8.05
C SER A 348 4.49 -21.06 -7.87
N GLU A 349 4.44 -21.64 -6.68
CA GLU A 349 5.11 -22.91 -6.37
C GLU A 349 4.59 -24.05 -7.24
N THR A 350 3.27 -24.10 -7.49
CA THR A 350 2.65 -25.16 -8.28
C THR A 350 3.06 -25.10 -9.74
N ASN A 351 3.21 -23.89 -10.29
CA ASN A 351 3.50 -23.68 -11.71
C ASN A 351 4.99 -23.50 -12.01
N GLY A 352 5.83 -23.37 -10.97
CA GLY A 352 7.22 -22.98 -11.13
C GLY A 352 7.39 -21.56 -11.70
N THR A 353 6.35 -20.73 -11.62
CA THR A 353 6.36 -19.35 -12.14
C THR A 353 6.69 -18.40 -11.00
N PRO A 354 7.75 -17.58 -11.07
CA PRO A 354 8.06 -16.64 -10.00
C PRO A 354 6.98 -15.55 -9.87
N TYR A 355 6.92 -14.85 -8.74
CA TYR A 355 5.91 -13.81 -8.50
C TYR A 355 6.52 -12.52 -7.94
N PHE A 356 5.86 -11.39 -8.22
CA PHE A 356 6.12 -10.08 -7.65
C PHE A 356 4.81 -9.52 -7.08
N VAL A 357 4.72 -9.40 -5.76
CA VAL A 357 3.55 -8.86 -5.07
C VAL A 357 3.93 -7.55 -4.41
N PHE A 358 3.28 -6.45 -4.82
CA PHE A 358 3.31 -5.19 -4.09
C PHE A 358 2.07 -5.07 -3.21
N THR A 359 2.28 -4.82 -1.91
CA THR A 359 1.19 -4.58 -0.96
C THR A 359 1.48 -3.37 -0.09
N TRP A 360 0.47 -2.52 0.10
CA TRP A 360 0.53 -1.40 1.03
C TRP A 360 -0.68 -1.44 1.96
N LEU A 361 -0.43 -1.51 3.26
CA LEU A 361 -1.46 -1.70 4.28
C LEU A 361 -1.61 -0.42 5.11
N THR A 362 -2.56 0.41 4.70
CA THR A 362 -2.88 1.73 5.26
C THR A 362 -3.70 1.60 6.54
N GLY A 363 -4.67 0.68 6.57
CA GLY A 363 -5.59 0.49 7.70
C GLY A 363 -4.90 0.07 8.99
N LEU A 364 -3.72 -0.54 8.86
CA LEU A 364 -2.85 -0.86 9.99
C LEU A 364 -2.28 0.43 10.59
N ALA A 365 -1.62 1.26 9.78
CA ALA A 365 -0.89 2.43 10.28
C ALA A 365 -1.76 3.64 10.64
N HIS A 366 -3.00 3.70 10.16
CA HIS A 366 -3.88 4.86 10.31
C HIS A 366 -4.86 4.78 11.50
N SER A 367 -4.50 4.15 12.64
CA SER A 367 -5.38 4.00 13.82
C SER A 367 -4.60 3.91 15.14
N ASP A 368 -5.28 3.80 16.30
CA ASP A 368 -4.69 3.84 17.64
C ASP A 368 -3.58 2.79 17.88
N MET A 369 -2.32 3.23 17.90
CA MET A 369 -1.12 2.36 17.95
C MET A 369 -0.71 1.91 19.36
N TYR A 370 -1.61 1.90 20.34
CA TYR A 370 -1.28 1.67 21.76
C TYR A 370 -2.36 0.86 22.49
N GLY A 371 -2.02 0.27 23.65
CA GLY A 371 -2.90 -0.48 24.57
C GLY A 371 -3.54 -1.79 24.02
N THR A 372 -4.77 -2.14 24.42
CA THR A 372 -5.42 -3.42 24.04
C THR A 372 -5.62 -3.62 22.55
N PHE A 373 -5.56 -2.55 21.74
CA PHE A 373 -5.50 -2.66 20.28
C PHE A 373 -4.28 -3.49 19.82
N ARG A 374 -3.17 -3.47 20.56
CA ARG A 374 -1.96 -4.28 20.31
C ARG A 374 -2.21 -5.79 20.42
N GLU A 375 -3.24 -6.20 21.14
CA GLU A 375 -3.67 -7.61 21.27
C GLU A 375 -4.51 -8.09 20.08
N THR A 376 -4.95 -7.16 19.21
CA THR A 376 -5.70 -7.48 17.98
C THR A 376 -4.78 -7.90 16.86
N PHE A 377 -5.33 -8.50 15.82
CA PHE A 377 -4.60 -8.75 14.58
C PHE A 377 -3.98 -7.49 13.95
N PHE A 378 -4.66 -6.33 14.07
CA PHE A 378 -4.24 -5.05 13.48
C PHE A 378 -3.11 -4.40 14.28
N GLY A 379 -3.31 -4.20 15.58
CA GLY A 379 -2.25 -3.73 16.47
C GLY A 379 -1.09 -4.71 16.52
N TRP A 380 -1.36 -6.02 16.38
CA TRP A 380 -0.32 -7.02 16.16
C TRP A 380 0.38 -6.90 14.79
N PHE A 381 -0.07 -6.16 13.80
CA PHE A 381 0.78 -5.91 12.62
C PHE A 381 1.53 -4.59 12.77
N GLU A 382 0.87 -3.58 13.34
CA GLU A 382 1.38 -2.23 13.52
C GLU A 382 2.57 -2.07 14.44
N ASP A 383 2.51 -2.68 15.63
CA ASP A 383 3.52 -2.69 16.73
C ASP A 383 4.97 -3.08 16.35
N LYS A 384 5.24 -3.20 15.06
CA LYS A 384 6.30 -3.96 14.44
C LYS A 384 6.74 -3.43 13.09
N LEU A 385 5.99 -2.49 12.53
CA LEU A 385 6.52 -1.51 11.61
C LEU A 385 7.22 -0.41 12.44
N PRO A 386 8.22 0.30 11.92
CA PRO A 386 9.07 -0.07 10.79
C PRO A 386 10.26 -0.94 11.26
N ASN A 387 10.47 -2.06 10.56
CA ASN A 387 11.64 -2.91 10.70
C ASN A 387 11.97 -3.38 9.29
N PHE A 388 12.98 -2.79 8.65
CA PHE A 388 13.43 -3.25 7.34
C PHE A 388 14.53 -4.30 7.52
N TRP A 389 14.26 -5.53 7.10
CA TRP A 389 15.19 -6.66 7.20
C TRP A 389 15.30 -7.35 5.86
N VAL A 390 16.51 -7.77 5.51
CA VAL A 390 16.78 -8.55 4.31
C VAL A 390 17.29 -9.91 4.74
N TYR A 391 16.63 -10.98 4.31
CA TYR A 391 17.08 -12.34 4.48
C TYR A 391 17.55 -12.89 3.13
N LEU A 392 18.83 -13.23 3.04
CA LEU A 392 19.38 -13.92 1.88
C LEU A 392 19.35 -15.44 2.18
N PRO A 393 18.63 -16.28 1.42
CA PRO A 393 18.62 -17.72 1.64
C PRO A 393 20.02 -18.36 1.61
N PRO A 394 20.29 -19.44 2.38
CA PRO A 394 21.60 -20.07 2.46
C PRO A 394 22.21 -20.44 1.11
N LYS A 395 21.38 -20.91 0.17
CA LYS A 395 21.80 -21.21 -1.21
C LYS A 395 22.39 -19.97 -1.90
N LEU A 396 21.71 -18.83 -1.81
CA LEU A 396 22.20 -17.57 -2.38
C LEU A 396 23.41 -17.04 -1.61
N GLN A 397 23.50 -17.26 -0.30
CA GLN A 397 24.71 -16.90 0.46
C GLN A 397 25.93 -17.71 0.01
N SER A 398 25.76 -19.01 -0.26
CA SER A 398 26.86 -19.88 -0.73
C SER A 398 27.24 -19.59 -2.19
N GLU A 399 26.27 -19.28 -3.03
CA GLU A 399 26.48 -19.00 -4.45
C GLU A 399 27.02 -17.57 -4.66
N PHE A 400 26.57 -16.63 -3.84
CA PHE A 400 26.94 -15.20 -3.88
C PHE A 400 27.49 -14.74 -2.51
N PRO A 401 28.68 -15.19 -2.11
CA PRO A 401 29.26 -14.82 -0.81
C PRO A 401 29.57 -13.31 -0.70
N LEU A 402 29.87 -12.66 -1.82
CA LEU A 402 30.02 -11.20 -1.88
C LEU A 402 28.71 -10.49 -1.54
N TRP A 403 27.57 -10.98 -2.02
CA TRP A 403 26.27 -10.40 -1.67
C TRP A 403 26.06 -10.49 -0.14
N ALA A 404 26.22 -11.68 0.44
CA ALA A 404 26.05 -11.86 1.89
C ALA A 404 26.96 -10.92 2.73
N LYS A 405 28.18 -10.65 2.26
CA LYS A 405 29.12 -9.71 2.90
C LYS A 405 28.63 -8.27 2.79
N GLU A 406 28.35 -7.80 1.57
CA GLU A 406 28.00 -6.40 1.32
C GLU A 406 26.65 -6.02 1.92
N LEU A 407 25.68 -6.94 1.96
CA LEU A 407 24.42 -6.74 2.67
C LEU A 407 24.63 -6.32 4.13
N LYS A 408 25.56 -7.00 4.82
CA LYS A 408 25.88 -6.70 6.23
C LYS A 408 26.57 -5.35 6.37
N LEU A 409 27.44 -4.97 5.43
CA LEU A 409 28.13 -3.68 5.44
C LEU A 409 27.13 -2.52 5.19
N ASN A 410 26.30 -2.63 4.16
CA ASN A 410 25.33 -1.61 3.79
C ASN A 410 24.14 -1.50 4.74
N SER A 411 23.96 -2.48 5.65
CA SER A 411 22.95 -2.41 6.71
C SER A 411 23.05 -1.16 7.59
N ARG A 412 24.24 -0.55 7.68
CA ARG A 412 24.53 0.67 8.44
C ARG A 412 24.75 1.91 7.55
N ASN A 413 24.63 1.76 6.24
CA ASN A 413 24.70 2.86 5.29
C ASN A 413 23.30 3.44 5.07
N LEU A 414 23.25 4.73 4.71
CA LEU A 414 21.99 5.39 4.38
C LEU A 414 21.39 4.73 3.12
N LEU A 415 20.21 4.14 3.28
CA LEU A 415 19.46 3.48 2.21
C LEU A 415 18.07 4.09 2.10
N SER A 416 17.48 3.95 0.92
CA SER A 416 16.19 4.53 0.58
C SER A 416 15.36 3.59 -0.30
N PRO A 417 14.07 3.89 -0.51
CA PRO A 417 13.26 3.27 -1.56
C PRO A 417 13.94 3.18 -2.94
N PHE A 418 14.79 4.15 -3.33
CA PHE A 418 15.51 4.09 -4.61
C PHE A 418 16.50 2.92 -4.67
N ASP A 419 17.17 2.63 -3.56
CA ASP A 419 18.11 1.51 -3.48
C ASP A 419 17.39 0.16 -3.58
N LEU A 420 16.15 0.08 -3.07
CA LEU A 420 15.30 -1.08 -3.24
C LEU A 420 14.86 -1.28 -4.69
N TYR A 421 14.45 -0.20 -5.37
CA TYR A 421 14.14 -0.24 -6.80
C TYR A 421 15.31 -0.80 -7.60
N GLN A 422 16.53 -0.26 -7.40
CA GLN A 422 17.72 -0.74 -8.09
C GLN A 422 18.06 -2.19 -7.75
N THR A 423 17.88 -2.58 -6.50
CA THR A 423 18.06 -3.97 -6.05
C THR A 423 17.13 -4.91 -6.82
N PHE A 424 15.85 -4.56 -6.98
CA PHE A 424 14.89 -5.38 -7.73
C PHE A 424 15.12 -5.40 -9.23
N ARG A 425 15.49 -4.26 -9.83
CA ARG A 425 15.90 -4.21 -11.24
C ARG A 425 17.07 -5.15 -11.50
N HIS A 426 18.03 -5.20 -10.58
CA HIS A 426 19.16 -6.11 -10.72
C HIS A 426 18.79 -7.57 -10.52
N VAL A 427 17.98 -7.91 -9.50
CA VAL A 427 17.45 -9.28 -9.34
C VAL A 427 16.76 -9.73 -10.63
N LEU A 428 15.93 -8.86 -11.21
CA LEU A 428 15.25 -9.15 -12.46
C LEU A 428 16.24 -9.40 -13.61
N GLN A 429 17.24 -8.54 -13.80
CA GLN A 429 18.26 -8.68 -14.84
C GLN A 429 19.15 -9.92 -14.68
N TYR A 430 19.43 -10.31 -13.44
CA TYR A 430 20.28 -11.45 -13.16
C TYR A 430 19.56 -12.78 -13.40
N PHE A 431 18.29 -12.86 -12.96
CA PHE A 431 17.51 -14.10 -13.01
C PHE A 431 16.57 -14.21 -14.22
N SER A 432 16.36 -13.14 -14.98
CA SER A 432 15.54 -13.18 -16.21
C SER A 432 16.42 -13.26 -17.45
N SER A 433 16.14 -14.24 -18.31
CA SER A 433 16.74 -14.35 -19.64
C SER A 433 16.29 -13.23 -20.59
N ALA A 434 15.20 -12.51 -20.27
CA ALA A 434 14.68 -11.41 -21.08
C ALA A 434 15.53 -10.12 -20.99
N TYR A 435 16.35 -9.98 -19.95
CA TYR A 435 17.20 -8.79 -19.74
C TYR A 435 18.68 -9.19 -19.49
N PRO A 436 19.37 -9.75 -20.50
CA PRO A 436 20.74 -10.23 -20.30
C PRO A 436 21.72 -9.07 -20.03
N LEU A 437 22.34 -9.08 -18.86
CA LEU A 437 23.54 -8.28 -18.59
C LEU A 437 24.71 -8.82 -19.43
N THR A 438 25.55 -7.92 -19.95
CA THR A 438 26.86 -8.31 -20.49
C THR A 438 27.70 -8.95 -19.37
N GLU A 439 28.59 -9.88 -19.68
CA GLU A 439 29.49 -10.55 -18.70
C GLU A 439 30.20 -9.56 -17.76
N HIS A 440 30.60 -8.39 -18.26
CA HIS A 440 31.19 -7.31 -17.46
C HIS A 440 30.17 -6.65 -16.53
N ALA A 441 28.93 -6.43 -16.98
CA ALA A 441 27.86 -5.92 -16.14
C ALA A 441 27.40 -6.95 -15.10
N ARG A 442 27.50 -8.26 -15.37
CA ARG A 442 27.25 -9.32 -14.36
C ARG A 442 28.26 -9.31 -13.21
N MET A 443 29.52 -8.99 -13.49
CA MET A 443 30.56 -8.84 -12.45
C MET A 443 30.47 -7.50 -11.70
N LEU A 444 30.02 -6.43 -12.38
CA LEU A 444 29.91 -5.08 -11.82
C LEU A 444 28.54 -4.78 -11.20
N ALA A 445 27.53 -5.62 -11.45
CA ALA A 445 26.21 -5.47 -10.87
C ALA A 445 26.22 -5.91 -9.41
N LEU A 446 26.84 -5.05 -8.63
CA LEU A 446 26.62 -5.01 -7.22
C LEU A 446 25.22 -4.41 -7.02
N LEU A 447 24.30 -5.18 -6.44
CA LEU A 447 23.02 -4.65 -5.94
C LEU A 447 23.34 -3.41 -5.09
N HIS A 448 22.60 -2.29 -5.12
CA HIS A 448 22.97 -1.14 -4.29
C HIS A 448 23.05 -1.49 -2.79
N ILE A 449 22.18 -2.39 -2.32
CA ILE A 449 22.24 -2.95 -0.96
C ILE A 449 23.43 -3.92 -0.77
N PHE A 450 24.02 -4.44 -1.84
CA PHE A 450 25.10 -5.41 -1.84
C PHE A 450 26.34 -4.91 -2.61
N ALA A 451 26.51 -3.58 -2.71
CA ALA A 451 27.61 -2.93 -3.38
C ALA A 451 28.58 -2.29 -2.42
N HIS A 452 29.87 -2.43 -2.74
CA HIS A 452 30.94 -1.79 -2.00
C HIS A 452 31.02 -0.32 -2.39
N ALA A 453 31.12 0.57 -1.38
CA ALA A 453 31.48 1.97 -1.54
C ALA A 453 32.99 2.15 -1.85
N LEU A 454 33.54 1.37 -2.79
CA LEU A 454 34.91 1.55 -3.29
C LEU A 454 34.84 2.15 -4.70
N LEU A 455 34.47 3.41 -4.76
CA LEU A 455 34.94 4.29 -5.82
C LEU A 455 35.81 5.35 -5.13
N PRO A 456 37.13 5.39 -5.39
CA PRO A 456 38.02 6.34 -4.74
C PRO A 456 37.56 7.78 -5.04
N ASN A 457 37.88 8.69 -4.11
CA ASN A 457 37.58 10.13 -4.04
C ASN A 457 37.84 11.00 -5.30
N LYS A 458 38.06 10.40 -6.48
CA LYS A 458 38.18 11.08 -7.78
C LYS A 458 36.97 10.92 -8.69
N PHE A 459 35.97 10.12 -8.33
CA PHE A 459 34.67 10.09 -9.01
C PHE A 459 33.56 10.46 -8.02
N GLN A 460 33.23 11.75 -7.96
CA GLN A 460 31.93 12.17 -7.43
C GLN A 460 30.85 11.64 -8.36
N TRP A 461 30.33 10.44 -8.07
CA TRP A 461 29.08 9.97 -8.65
C TRP A 461 27.95 10.76 -7.99
N THR A 462 27.67 11.94 -8.54
CA THR A 462 26.38 12.58 -8.27
C THR A 462 25.29 11.68 -8.84
N HIS A 463 24.16 11.56 -8.12
CA HIS A 463 22.97 10.78 -8.50
C HIS A 463 22.54 10.97 -9.98
N ARG A 464 22.98 12.03 -10.67
CA ARG A 464 22.74 12.32 -12.09
C ARG A 464 23.31 11.32 -13.10
N ASN A 465 24.51 10.78 -12.87
CA ASN A 465 25.29 10.17 -13.97
C ASN A 465 24.93 8.70 -14.27
N PHE A 466 24.28 7.99 -13.34
CA PHE A 466 23.87 6.60 -13.58
C PHE A 466 22.62 6.52 -14.49
N TYR A 467 21.71 7.50 -14.44
CA TYR A 467 20.45 7.49 -15.20
C TYR A 467 20.62 7.57 -16.72
N GLN A 468 21.73 8.13 -17.22
CA GLN A 468 21.96 8.31 -18.65
C GLN A 468 22.64 7.11 -19.33
N GLN A 469 23.34 6.25 -18.59
CA GLN A 469 24.18 5.20 -19.19
C GLN A 469 23.55 3.80 -19.20
N SER A 470 22.56 3.52 -18.35
CA SER A 470 22.00 2.17 -18.16
C SER A 470 20.63 1.92 -18.81
N SER A 471 20.04 2.91 -19.50
CA SER A 471 18.77 2.76 -20.22
C SER A 471 18.93 2.98 -21.72
N PRO A 472 18.90 1.92 -22.55
CA PRO A 472 18.72 2.05 -24.00
C PRO A 472 17.39 2.73 -24.37
N ILE A 473 16.38 2.66 -23.48
CA ILE A 473 15.02 3.20 -23.68
C ILE A 473 14.99 4.72 -23.58
N LEU A 474 15.82 5.36 -22.73
CA LEU A 474 15.87 6.82 -22.63
C LEU A 474 16.46 7.49 -23.88
N ARG A 475 17.22 6.78 -24.72
CA ARG A 475 17.69 7.32 -26.01
C ARG A 475 16.60 7.38 -27.08
N TYR A 476 15.54 6.59 -26.94
CA TYR A 476 14.45 6.54 -27.92
C TYR A 476 13.38 7.61 -27.72
N LEU A 477 13.27 8.21 -26.54
CA LEU A 477 12.17 9.12 -26.18
C LEU A 477 12.43 10.62 -26.45
N ALA A 478 13.66 11.02 -26.84
CA ALA A 478 13.93 12.42 -27.20
C ALA A 478 15.20 12.60 -28.07
N PRO A 479 15.12 12.42 -29.40
CA PRO A 479 16.21 12.82 -30.29
C PRO A 479 16.22 14.34 -30.43
N GLY A 480 17.08 15.05 -29.67
CA GLY A 480 17.42 16.44 -29.99
C GLY A 480 17.46 17.49 -28.86
N TYR A 481 17.26 17.14 -27.59
CA TYR A 481 17.37 18.11 -26.49
C TYR A 481 18.75 18.09 -25.81
N ASP A 482 19.59 19.06 -26.16
CA ASP A 482 20.84 19.40 -25.44
C ASP A 482 20.49 20.18 -24.16
N PHE A 483 20.40 19.48 -23.02
CA PHE A 483 20.16 20.11 -21.73
C PHE A 483 21.44 20.79 -21.20
N ARG A 484 21.67 22.04 -21.61
CA ARG A 484 22.60 22.93 -20.90
C ARG A 484 21.88 23.58 -19.71
N PHE A 485 22.22 23.16 -18.50
CA PHE A 485 21.80 23.86 -17.28
C PHE A 485 23.02 24.51 -16.62
N GLY A 486 22.97 25.83 -16.51
CA GLY A 486 24.01 26.66 -15.92
C GLY A 486 24.18 26.45 -14.41
N HIS A 487 25.41 26.67 -13.96
CA HIS A 487 25.77 26.74 -12.55
C HIS A 487 25.18 27.99 -11.89
N ASN A 488 24.49 27.81 -10.77
CA ASN A 488 24.45 28.73 -9.64
C ASN A 488 24.30 27.91 -8.36
#